data_AF-A0A0B1TW89-F1
#
_entry.id   AF-A0A0B1TW89-F1
#
_cell.length_a   1.000
_cell.length_b   1.000
_cell.length_c   1.000
_cell.angle_alpha   90.00
_cell.angle_beta   90.00
_cell.angle_gamma   90.00
#
_symmetry.space_group_name_H-M   'P 1'
#
loop_
_entity.id
_entity.type
_entity.pdbx_description
1 polymer ?
#
loop_
_entity_poly.entity_id
_entity_poly.type
_entity_poly.pdbx_seq_one_letter_code
_entity_poly.pdbx_strand_id
1 'polypeptide(L)'
;MQRWILLPAIDEINKTSDIKVAFEKIKRGRTIVGLRFFIVSNQGTKTHREKIRDKVEQAFPPQPPKNPTFARRLLEEFKVSQKQADQMGRLWEGREDQAEKFLARIKRDHEAGRVKSLGGLTFKILKDEGQKEFLPGV
;
A
#
# COMPACT_ATOMS: atom_id res chain seq x y z
N MET A 1 -9.52 -27.26 -23.88
CA MET A 1 -8.99 -26.52 -22.71
C MET A 1 -8.31 -25.20 -23.08
N GLN A 2 -7.22 -25.19 -23.85
CA GLN A 2 -6.49 -23.94 -24.14
C GLN A 2 -7.34 -22.88 -24.88
N ARG A 3 -8.01 -23.26 -25.97
CA ARG A 3 -8.70 -22.31 -26.86
C ARG A 3 -9.96 -21.68 -26.24
N TRP A 4 -10.58 -22.39 -25.31
CA TRP A 4 -11.90 -22.05 -24.77
C TRP A 4 -11.86 -21.55 -23.32
N ILE A 5 -10.76 -21.78 -22.59
CA ILE A 5 -10.64 -21.41 -21.18
C ILE A 5 -9.44 -20.49 -20.98
N LEU A 6 -8.23 -20.97 -21.31
CA LEU A 6 -7.01 -20.19 -21.04
C LEU A 6 -6.91 -18.93 -21.90
N LEU A 7 -7.17 -19.02 -23.22
CA LEU A 7 -7.05 -17.86 -24.09
C LEU A 7 -8.10 -16.77 -23.79
N PRO A 8 -9.40 -17.09 -23.63
CA PRO A 8 -10.40 -16.08 -23.27
C PRO A 8 -10.13 -15.44 -21.91
N ALA A 9 -9.80 -16.24 -20.88
CA ALA A 9 -9.52 -15.71 -19.55
C ALA A 9 -8.30 -14.78 -19.54
N ILE A 10 -7.23 -15.14 -20.26
CA ILE A 10 -6.04 -14.29 -20.36
C ILE A 10 -6.33 -13.00 -21.13
N ASP A 11 -7.12 -13.06 -22.19
CA ASP A 11 -7.54 -11.86 -22.94
C ASP A 11 -8.37 -10.91 -22.08
N GLU A 12 -9.32 -11.44 -21.30
CA GLU A 12 -10.13 -10.66 -20.36
C GLU A 12 -9.28 -9.99 -19.28
N ILE A 13 -8.39 -10.76 -18.62
CA ILE A 13 -7.48 -10.24 -17.58
C ILE A 13 -6.60 -9.12 -18.14
N ASN A 14 -6.00 -9.33 -19.32
CA ASN A 14 -5.11 -8.36 -19.94
C ASN A 14 -5.82 -7.06 -20.36
N LYS A 15 -7.13 -7.10 -20.60
CA LYS A 15 -7.94 -5.94 -20.98
C LYS A 15 -8.46 -5.16 -19.78
N THR A 16 -8.87 -5.86 -18.72
CA THR A 16 -9.68 -5.27 -17.64
C THR A 16 -8.95 -5.14 -16.32
N SER A 17 -7.94 -5.97 -16.07
CA SER A 17 -7.22 -5.97 -14.80
C SER A 17 -6.02 -5.02 -14.80
N ASP A 18 -5.63 -4.65 -13.60
CA ASP A 18 -4.36 -4.03 -13.21
C ASP A 18 -3.12 -4.93 -13.44
N ILE A 19 -3.32 -6.19 -13.83
CA ILE A 19 -2.26 -7.16 -14.16
C ILE A 19 -2.32 -7.60 -15.63
N LYS A 20 -1.16 -7.92 -16.18
CA LYS A 20 -1.00 -8.64 -17.44
C LYS A 20 -0.48 -10.04 -17.17
N VAL A 21 -1.07 -11.01 -17.86
CA VAL A 21 -0.75 -12.42 -17.74
C VAL A 21 -0.35 -12.97 -19.11
N ALA A 22 0.76 -13.70 -19.13
CA ALA A 22 1.15 -14.57 -20.22
C ALA A 22 1.40 -15.97 -19.66
N PHE A 23 1.38 -16.99 -20.52
CA PHE A 23 1.70 -18.35 -20.08
C PHE A 23 2.53 -19.10 -21.10
N GLU A 24 3.32 -20.03 -20.59
CA GLU A 24 4.13 -20.97 -21.35
C GLU A 24 3.75 -22.39 -20.96
N LYS A 25 3.81 -23.31 -21.92
CA LYS A 25 3.55 -24.73 -21.69
C LYS A 25 4.85 -25.48 -21.45
N ILE A 26 4.94 -26.14 -20.30
CA ILE A 26 6.03 -27.06 -20.01
C ILE A 26 5.67 -28.41 -20.63
N LYS A 27 6.50 -28.91 -21.54
CA LYS A 27 6.29 -30.17 -22.27
C LYS A 27 7.31 -31.22 -21.83
N ARG A 28 6.88 -32.48 -21.77
CA ARG A 28 7.74 -33.66 -21.66
C ARG A 28 7.41 -34.58 -22.84
N GLY A 29 8.25 -34.58 -23.86
CA GLY A 29 7.94 -35.22 -25.15
C GLY A 29 6.72 -34.57 -25.82
N ARG A 30 5.71 -35.37 -26.18
CA ARG A 30 4.46 -34.90 -26.80
C ARG A 30 3.40 -34.43 -25.80
N THR A 31 3.63 -34.65 -24.51
CA THR A 31 2.64 -34.36 -23.46
C THR A 31 2.94 -33.03 -22.78
N ILE A 32 1.91 -32.22 -22.55
CA ILE A 32 2.00 -31.01 -21.73
C ILE A 32 1.91 -31.44 -20.27
N VAL A 33 2.93 -31.17 -19.48
CA VAL A 33 3.03 -31.57 -18.06
C VAL A 33 2.78 -30.42 -17.09
N GLY A 34 2.80 -29.17 -17.58
CA GLY A 34 2.53 -28.01 -16.74
C GLY A 34 2.36 -26.73 -17.54
N LEU A 35 1.92 -25.69 -16.83
CA LEU A 35 1.79 -24.33 -17.34
C LEU A 35 2.59 -23.39 -16.42
N ARG A 36 3.41 -22.54 -16.99
CA ARG A 36 4.12 -21.47 -16.28
C ARG A 36 3.44 -20.15 -16.63
N PHE A 37 2.99 -19.41 -15.63
CA PHE A 37 2.38 -18.09 -15.82
C PHE A 37 3.39 -17.00 -15.51
N PHE A 38 3.41 -15.96 -16.35
CA PHE A 38 4.16 -14.73 -16.15
C PHE A 38 3.15 -13.62 -15.85
N ILE A 39 3.23 -13.02 -14.67
CA ILE A 39 2.29 -11.99 -14.21
C ILE A 39 3.09 -10.70 -13.98
N VAL A 40 2.69 -9.63 -14.64
CA VAL A 40 3.29 -8.30 -14.50
C VAL A 40 2.21 -7.26 -14.32
N SER A 41 2.55 -6.05 -13.86
CA SER A 41 1.56 -4.99 -13.75
C SER A 41 1.16 -4.43 -15.12
N ASN A 42 -0.15 -4.25 -15.34
CA ASN A 42 -0.72 -3.72 -16.57
C ASN A 42 -0.62 -2.19 -16.61
N GLN A 43 0.40 -1.69 -17.29
CA GLN A 43 0.53 -0.25 -17.54
C GLN A 43 -0.55 0.30 -18.49
N GLY A 44 -1.32 -0.55 -19.17
CA GLY A 44 -2.40 -0.11 -20.07
C GLY A 44 -3.65 0.39 -19.35
N THR A 45 -3.98 -0.23 -18.21
CA THR A 45 -5.20 0.05 -17.43
C THR A 45 -4.99 1.09 -16.34
N LYS A 46 -3.73 1.41 -16.00
CA LYS A 46 -3.42 2.46 -15.02
C LYS A 46 -3.79 3.85 -15.52
N THR A 47 -4.39 4.64 -14.64
CA THR A 47 -4.62 6.07 -14.87
C THR A 47 -3.30 6.82 -14.99
N HIS A 48 -3.33 8.00 -15.63
CA HIS A 48 -2.13 8.83 -15.80
C HIS A 48 -1.49 9.22 -14.45
N ARG A 49 -2.32 9.45 -13.43
CA ARG A 49 -1.87 9.74 -12.05
C ARG A 49 -1.14 8.56 -11.41
N GLU A 50 -1.64 7.34 -11.59
CA GLU A 50 -0.99 6.13 -11.07
C GLU A 50 0.34 5.85 -11.76
N LYS A 51 0.42 6.06 -13.08
CA LYS A 51 1.68 5.92 -13.83
C LYS A 51 2.75 6.88 -13.35
N ILE A 52 2.38 8.14 -13.09
CA ILE A 52 3.29 9.14 -12.54
C ILE A 52 3.71 8.74 -11.13
N ARG A 53 2.76 8.33 -10.29
CA ARG A 53 3.05 7.88 -8.92
C ARG A 53 4.04 6.72 -8.90
N ASP A 54 3.82 5.70 -9.72
CA ASP A 54 4.71 4.52 -9.79
C ASP A 54 6.11 4.91 -10.27
N LYS A 55 6.21 5.78 -11.29
CA LYS A 55 7.51 6.28 -11.76
C LYS A 55 8.24 7.07 -10.68
N VAL A 56 7.53 7.91 -9.93
CA VAL A 56 8.10 8.67 -8.83
C VAL A 56 8.53 7.75 -7.69
N GLU A 57 7.69 6.79 -7.28
CA GLU A 57 8.03 5.80 -6.24
C GLU A 57 9.22 4.91 -6.66
N GLN A 58 9.36 4.59 -7.94
CA GLN A 58 10.49 3.80 -8.46
C GLN A 58 11.78 4.61 -8.58
N ALA A 59 11.72 5.85 -9.05
CA ALA A 59 12.87 6.73 -9.22
C ALA A 59 13.37 7.30 -7.88
N PHE A 60 12.44 7.54 -6.95
CA PHE A 60 12.70 8.06 -5.61
C PHE A 60 12.09 7.10 -4.60
N PRO A 61 12.73 5.94 -4.37
CA PRO A 61 12.24 5.00 -3.39
C PRO A 61 12.09 5.70 -2.04
N PRO A 62 10.96 5.53 -1.35
CA PRO A 62 10.75 6.16 -0.05
C PRO A 62 11.88 5.75 0.91
N GLN A 63 12.81 6.68 1.19
CA GLN A 63 13.89 6.46 2.16
C GLN A 63 13.31 6.15 3.54
N PRO A 64 13.83 5.21 4.32
CA PRO A 64 13.28 4.94 5.65
C PRO A 64 13.15 6.25 6.46
N PRO A 65 12.06 6.44 7.23
CA PRO A 65 11.90 7.64 8.05
C PRO A 65 13.11 7.77 8.99
N LYS A 66 13.59 9.00 9.22
CA LYS A 66 14.76 9.24 10.08
C LYS A 66 14.58 8.68 11.49
N ASN A 67 13.33 8.60 11.95
CA ASN A 67 12.95 7.95 13.19
C ASN A 67 12.17 6.65 12.92
N PRO A 68 12.85 5.50 12.72
CA PRO A 68 12.21 4.23 12.46
C PRO A 68 11.43 3.70 13.68
N THR A 69 11.80 4.13 14.90
CA THR A 69 11.17 3.69 16.14
C THR A 69 9.72 4.13 16.22
N PHE A 70 9.43 5.39 15.86
CA PHE A 70 8.06 5.90 15.85
C PHE A 70 7.18 5.17 14.81
N ALA A 71 7.69 4.99 13.59
CA ALA A 71 6.97 4.24 12.54
C ALA A 71 6.71 2.78 12.97
N ARG A 72 7.71 2.11 13.53
CA ARG A 72 7.56 0.74 14.04
C ARG A 72 6.48 0.65 15.12
N ARG A 73 6.40 1.64 16.00
CA ARG A 73 5.37 1.72 17.03
C ARG A 73 3.96 1.82 16.45
N LEU A 74 3.76 2.65 15.42
CA LEU A 74 2.47 2.76 14.73
C LEU A 74 2.03 1.44 14.08
N LEU A 75 2.99 0.68 13.54
CA LEU A 75 2.73 -0.65 12.97
C LEU A 75 2.35 -1.66 14.06
N GLU A 76 3.17 -1.78 15.11
CA GLU A 76 3.03 -2.82 16.12
C GLU A 76 1.87 -2.55 17.10
N GLU A 77 1.80 -1.33 17.65
CA GLU A 77 0.82 -0.96 18.68
C GLU A 77 -0.51 -0.51 18.06
N PHE A 78 -0.47 0.29 17.00
CA PHE A 78 -1.67 0.92 16.42
C PHE A 78 -2.19 0.24 15.16
N LYS A 79 -1.53 -0.84 14.69
CA LYS A 79 -1.94 -1.63 13.52
C LYS A 79 -2.08 -0.81 12.24
N VAL A 80 -1.28 0.25 12.12
CA VAL A 80 -1.17 1.06 10.91
C VAL A 80 -0.35 0.29 9.87
N SER A 81 -0.71 0.32 8.59
CA SER A 81 0.07 -0.39 7.57
C SER A 81 1.49 0.17 7.43
N GLN A 82 2.47 -0.64 7.02
CA GLN A 82 3.87 -0.21 6.87
C GLN A 82 4.01 1.11 6.10
N LYS A 83 3.36 1.21 4.93
CA LYS A 83 3.40 2.42 4.08
C LYS A 83 2.87 3.65 4.81
N GLN A 84 1.79 3.49 5.58
CA GLN A 84 1.17 4.56 6.33
C GLN A 84 2.03 4.96 7.55
N ALA A 85 2.63 3.98 8.22
CA ALA A 85 3.53 4.21 9.34
C ALA A 85 4.78 4.99 8.89
N ASP A 86 5.38 4.59 7.77
CA ASP A 86 6.52 5.31 7.17
C ASP A 86 6.13 6.73 6.75
N GLN A 87 4.91 6.91 6.21
CA GLN A 87 4.39 8.24 5.88
C GLN A 87 4.24 9.12 7.14
N MET A 88 3.68 8.57 8.22
CA MET A 88 3.52 9.31 9.48
C MET A 88 4.86 9.61 10.15
N GLY A 89 5.82 8.68 10.09
CA GLY A 89 7.17 8.90 10.60
C GLY A 89 7.91 10.05 9.92
N ARG A 90 7.62 10.33 8.65
CA ARG A 90 8.12 11.54 7.97
C ARG A 90 7.33 12.79 8.32
N LEU A 91 6.00 12.69 8.37
CA LEU A 91 5.12 13.84 8.60
C LEU A 91 5.35 14.47 9.97
N TRP A 92 5.61 13.63 10.97
CA TRP A 92 5.83 14.02 12.36
C TRP A 92 7.31 14.08 12.75
N GLU A 93 8.22 14.08 11.77
CA GLU A 93 9.66 14.16 12.02
C GLU A 93 10.00 15.41 12.86
N GLY A 94 10.63 15.21 14.01
CA GLY A 94 11.00 16.28 14.94
C GLY A 94 9.83 16.85 15.77
N ARG A 95 8.64 16.26 15.68
CA ARG A 95 7.41 16.64 16.41
C ARG A 95 6.67 15.43 16.98
N GLU A 96 7.37 14.34 17.21
CA GLU A 96 6.80 13.07 17.67
C GLU A 96 6.07 13.22 19.02
N ASP A 97 6.58 14.08 19.92
CA ASP A 97 5.94 14.37 21.21
C ASP A 97 4.51 14.92 21.07
N GLN A 98 4.22 15.61 19.97
CA GLN A 98 2.87 16.11 19.68
C GLN A 98 1.97 14.97 19.17
N ALA A 99 2.51 14.12 18.29
CA ALA A 99 1.84 12.92 17.82
C ALA A 99 1.45 11.98 18.98
N GLU A 100 2.30 11.83 19.99
CA GLU A 100 2.07 11.00 21.18
C GLU A 100 0.82 11.41 21.97
N LYS A 101 0.49 12.71 22.01
CA LYS A 101 -0.73 13.20 22.68
C LYS A 101 -1.98 12.66 22.00
N PHE A 102 -1.98 12.61 20.67
CA PHE A 102 -3.08 12.04 19.89
C PHE A 102 -3.13 10.53 20.03
N LEU A 103 -1.99 9.84 20.00
CA LEU A 103 -1.89 8.39 20.21
C LEU A 103 -2.44 7.97 21.57
N ALA A 104 -2.11 8.70 22.64
CA ALA A 104 -2.63 8.46 23.98
C ALA A 104 -4.17 8.64 24.08
N ARG A 105 -4.73 9.58 23.30
CA ARG A 105 -6.19 9.74 23.20
C ARG A 105 -6.82 8.59 22.42
N ILE A 106 -6.26 8.23 21.26
CA ILE A 106 -6.77 7.14 20.40
C ILE A 106 -6.77 5.81 21.15
N LYS A 107 -5.70 5.53 21.90
CA LYS A 107 -5.59 4.32 22.71
C LYS A 107 -6.72 4.23 23.74
N ARG A 108 -7.00 5.33 24.46
CA ARG A 108 -8.13 5.42 25.41
C ARG A 108 -9.49 5.21 24.74
N ASP A 109 -9.70 5.84 23.58
CA ASP A 109 -10.97 5.72 22.84
C ASP A 109 -11.19 4.30 22.28
N HIS A 110 -10.10 3.60 21.91
CA HIS A 110 -10.14 2.21 21.49
C HIS A 110 -10.42 1.26 22.67
N GLU A 111 -9.74 1.44 23.81
CA GLU A 111 -10.00 0.68 25.03
C GLU A 111 -11.44 0.85 25.53
N ALA A 112 -12.03 2.03 25.34
CA ALA A 112 -13.44 2.30 25.63
C ALA A 112 -14.44 1.69 24.62
N GLY A 113 -13.96 0.94 23.61
CA GLY A 113 -14.80 0.27 22.62
C GLY A 113 -15.50 1.19 21.61
N ARG A 114 -15.11 2.47 21.53
CA ARG A 114 -15.77 3.47 20.67
C ARG A 114 -15.32 3.41 19.21
N VAL A 115 -14.27 2.66 18.90
CA VAL A 115 -13.59 2.69 17.60
C VAL A 115 -13.56 1.31 16.96
N LYS A 116 -14.06 1.19 15.73
CA LYS A 116 -14.11 -0.08 14.97
C LYS A 116 -12.76 -0.49 14.37
N SER A 117 -11.86 0.45 14.08
CA SER A 117 -10.55 0.18 13.49
C SER A 117 -9.48 1.12 14.07
N LEU A 118 -8.57 0.55 14.86
CA LEU A 118 -7.46 1.29 15.48
C LEU A 118 -6.53 1.89 14.43
N GLY A 119 -6.08 1.10 13.46
CA GLY A 119 -5.13 1.55 12.44
C GLY A 119 -5.70 2.62 11.51
N GLY A 120 -6.95 2.42 11.05
CA GLY A 120 -7.62 3.39 10.18
C GLY A 120 -7.85 4.73 10.86
N LEU A 121 -8.30 4.72 12.13
CA LEU A 121 -8.49 5.94 12.90
C LEU A 121 -7.17 6.63 13.20
N THR A 122 -6.15 5.86 13.61
CA THR A 122 -4.83 6.40 13.95
C THR A 122 -4.21 7.12 12.77
N PHE A 123 -4.21 6.49 11.59
CA PHE A 123 -3.70 7.11 10.37
C PHE A 123 -4.47 8.39 10.03
N LYS A 124 -5.80 8.37 10.12
CA LYS A 124 -6.63 9.53 9.79
C LYS A 124 -6.30 10.72 10.69
N ILE A 125 -6.30 10.54 12.02
CA ILE A 125 -6.06 11.62 12.97
C ILE A 125 -4.65 12.17 12.83
N LEU A 126 -3.63 11.31 12.80
CA LEU A 126 -2.25 11.76 12.67
C LEU A 126 -1.99 12.46 11.34
N LYS A 127 -2.66 12.04 10.26
CA LYS A 127 -2.56 12.71 8.96
C LYS A 127 -3.23 14.08 9.01
N ASP A 128 -4.46 14.16 9.49
CA ASP A 128 -5.24 15.40 9.50
C ASP A 128 -4.59 16.46 10.41
N GLU A 129 -4.16 16.07 11.61
CA GLU A 129 -3.50 16.99 12.55
C GLU A 129 -2.07 17.35 12.12
N GLY A 130 -1.31 16.38 11.59
CA GLY A 130 0.05 16.65 11.11
C GLY A 130 0.06 17.59 9.90
N GLN A 131 -0.99 17.55 9.07
CA GLN A 131 -1.16 18.48 7.95
C GLN A 131 -1.55 19.89 8.41
N LYS A 132 -2.44 20.03 9.41
CA LYS A 132 -2.81 21.33 9.98
C LYS A 132 -1.62 22.04 10.62
N GLU A 133 -0.79 21.31 11.36
CA GLU A 133 0.41 21.88 11.97
C GLU A 133 1.52 22.19 10.95
N PHE A 134 1.50 21.57 9.77
CA PHE A 134 2.48 21.85 8.70
C PHE A 134 2.09 23.07 7.85
N LEU A 135 0.80 23.42 7.80
CA LEU A 135 0.27 24.58 7.09
C LEU A 135 -0.45 25.53 8.07
N PRO A 136 0.27 26.25 8.93
CA PRO A 136 -0.35 27.29 9.74
C PRO A 136 -0.70 28.47 8.82
N GLY A 137 -1.94 28.52 8.31
CA GLY A 137 -2.51 29.72 7.69
C GLY A 137 -2.77 29.67 6.18
N VAL A 138 -3.55 28.70 5.71
CA VAL A 138 -4.41 28.89 4.53
C VAL A 138 -5.85 28.65 4.95
#